data_AF-A0A656DA06-F1
#
_entry.id   AF-A0A656DA06-F1
#
_cell.length_a   1.000
_cell.length_b   1.000
_cell.length_c   1.000
_cell.angle_alpha   90.00
_cell.angle_beta   90.00
_cell.angle_gamma   90.00
#
_symmetry.space_group_name_H-M   'P 1'
#
loop_
_entity.id
_entity.type
_entity.pdbx_description
1 polymer ?
#
loop_
_entity_poly.entity_id
_entity_poly.type
_entity_poly.pdbx_seq_one_letter_code
_entity_poly.pdbx_strand_id
1 'polypeptide(L)'
;MRKIFYFLFLLLGCSKRVEDIKTIKIDVTESPVYLSDIVSCVNYIELETRNECLVGDIDKIIYYRGRFYILDRNITRTLYVFDTLGKFKFKIHKIGTGPGEYIQPDDFILDTLNRDIVFVDVERRKIIKYDLHSGNFKSEFSVNFIPYCAGLIKNGFVFYTNYVPSSFGSYNLIF
;
A
#
# COMPACT_ATOMS: atom_id res chain seq x y z
N MET A 1 62.24 39.87 30.25
CA MET A 1 61.16 39.69 29.26
C MET A 1 60.64 38.27 29.35
N ARG A 2 59.50 38.07 30.04
CA ARG A 2 58.79 36.79 30.19
C ARG A 2 57.97 36.54 28.93
N LYS A 3 58.18 35.41 28.24
CA LYS A 3 57.20 34.89 27.28
C LYS A 3 56.63 33.59 27.85
N ILE A 4 55.46 33.74 28.47
CA ILE A 4 54.56 32.68 28.88
C ILE A 4 53.91 32.13 27.61
N PHE A 5 54.02 30.82 27.37
CA PHE A 5 53.40 30.13 26.24
C PHE A 5 52.26 29.28 26.77
N TYR A 6 51.06 29.88 26.87
CA TYR A 6 49.79 29.16 26.96
C TYR A 6 49.22 29.09 25.55
N PHE A 7 49.16 27.91 24.93
CA PHE A 7 48.19 27.68 23.87
C PHE A 7 47.87 26.20 23.66
N LEU A 8 46.58 25.90 23.83
CA LEU A 8 45.79 24.88 23.15
C LEU A 8 45.87 23.41 23.60
N PHE A 9 45.21 23.15 24.73
CA PHE A 9 44.35 21.97 24.88
C PHE A 9 43.11 22.13 23.98
N LEU A 10 42.59 21.00 23.44
CA LEU A 10 41.31 20.80 22.72
C LEU A 10 41.36 20.76 21.19
N LEU A 11 41.81 19.64 20.63
CA LEU A 11 41.23 19.05 19.41
C LEU A 11 41.30 17.52 19.46
N LEU A 12 40.70 16.91 20.50
CA LEU A 12 40.26 15.50 20.39
C LEU A 12 38.91 15.50 19.66
N GLY A 13 38.96 15.80 18.36
CA GLY A 13 37.83 15.63 17.46
C GLY A 13 37.58 14.14 17.25
N CYS A 14 36.43 13.67 17.71
CA CYS A 14 35.95 12.32 17.47
C CYS A 14 35.61 12.17 15.98
N SER A 15 36.47 11.53 15.18
CA SER A 15 36.04 11.08 13.85
C SER A 15 35.11 9.89 14.07
N LYS A 16 33.80 10.10 13.91
CA LYS A 16 32.90 8.96 13.74
C LYS A 16 33.37 8.22 12.50
N ARG A 17 33.88 7.01 12.70
CA ARG A 17 34.21 6.09 11.63
C ARG A 17 32.90 5.79 10.90
N VAL A 18 32.71 6.40 9.74
CA VAL A 18 31.63 6.03 8.83
C VAL A 18 31.96 4.61 8.42
N GLU A 19 31.17 3.63 8.86
CA GLU A 19 31.30 2.26 8.40
C GLU A 19 31.19 2.25 6.87
N ASP A 20 32.06 1.48 6.22
CA ASP A 20 32.06 1.34 4.77
C ASP A 20 30.68 0.87 4.30
N ILE A 21 29.93 1.78 3.66
CA ILE A 21 28.62 1.47 3.09
C ILE A 21 28.83 0.49 1.95
N LYS A 22 28.30 -0.73 2.10
CA LYS A 22 28.27 -1.73 1.04
C LYS A 22 27.45 -1.19 -0.12
N THR A 23 28.13 -0.61 -1.10
CA THR A 23 27.50 -0.07 -2.31
C THR A 23 27.34 -1.21 -3.31
N ILE A 24 26.10 -1.53 -3.65
CA ILE A 24 25.80 -2.39 -4.80
C ILE A 24 25.74 -1.47 -6.01
N LYS A 25 26.77 -1.52 -6.86
CA LYS A 25 26.72 -0.86 -8.17
C LYS A 25 25.84 -1.71 -9.08
N ILE A 26 24.66 -1.19 -9.40
CA ILE A 26 23.81 -1.76 -10.45
C ILE A 26 24.30 -1.13 -11.75
N ASP A 27 24.91 -1.95 -12.60
CA ASP A 27 25.26 -1.52 -13.94
C ASP A 27 24.01 -1.52 -14.81
N VAL A 28 23.62 -0.35 -15.30
CA VAL A 28 22.42 -0.15 -16.12
C VAL A 28 22.78 -0.10 -17.61
N THR A 29 24.02 -0.45 -18.00
CA THR A 29 24.35 -0.60 -19.42
C THR A 29 23.67 -1.85 -19.98
N GLU A 30 22.60 -1.62 -20.74
CA GLU A 30 21.55 -2.58 -21.06
C GLU A 30 21.99 -3.68 -22.04
N SER A 31 21.67 -4.92 -21.70
CA SER A 31 21.28 -5.95 -22.66
C SER A 31 19.77 -6.17 -22.51
N PRO A 32 19.02 -6.47 -23.59
CA PRO A 32 17.60 -6.77 -23.44
C PRO A 32 17.44 -7.99 -22.53
N VAL A 33 16.84 -7.80 -21.36
CA VAL A 33 16.42 -8.90 -20.49
C VAL A 33 15.07 -9.37 -21.01
N TYR A 34 15.01 -10.59 -21.52
CA TYR A 34 13.75 -11.16 -21.97
C TYR A 34 12.97 -11.66 -20.75
N LEU A 35 11.64 -11.56 -20.82
CA LEU A 35 10.79 -12.14 -19.79
C LEU A 35 11.09 -13.65 -19.60
N SER A 36 11.39 -14.35 -20.70
CA SER A 36 11.83 -15.76 -20.68
C SER A 36 13.08 -16.03 -19.84
N ASP A 37 13.92 -15.02 -19.59
CA ASP A 37 15.15 -15.17 -18.81
C ASP A 37 14.87 -15.12 -17.29
N ILE A 38 13.73 -14.56 -16.89
CA ILE A 38 13.36 -14.33 -15.49
C ILE A 38 12.17 -15.17 -15.00
N VAL A 39 11.30 -15.64 -15.90
CA VAL A 39 10.19 -16.55 -15.55
C VAL A 39 10.41 -17.96 -16.09
N SER A 40 10.23 -18.95 -15.23
CA SER A 40 10.32 -20.37 -15.58
C SER A 40 9.07 -20.92 -16.26
N CYS A 41 7.91 -20.33 -15.98
CA CYS A 41 6.64 -20.73 -16.58
C CYS A 41 5.62 -19.59 -16.51
N VAL A 42 4.64 -19.64 -17.43
CA VAL A 42 3.47 -18.76 -17.43
C VAL A 42 2.25 -19.65 -17.22
N ASN A 43 1.45 -19.33 -16.21
CA ASN A 43 0.20 -20.03 -15.93
C ASN A 43 -0.97 -19.08 -16.17
N TYR A 44 -2.03 -19.61 -16.77
CA TYR A 44 -3.26 -18.87 -17.05
C TYR A 44 -4.37 -19.35 -16.11
N ILE A 45 -5.07 -18.41 -15.50
CA ILE A 45 -6.23 -18.68 -14.64
C ILE A 45 -7.41 -17.95 -15.28
N GLU A 46 -8.37 -18.72 -15.78
CA GLU A 46 -9.62 -18.15 -16.27
C GLU A 46 -10.49 -17.76 -15.08
N LEU A 47 -10.79 -16.47 -14.96
CA LEU A 47 -11.69 -15.98 -13.93
C LEU A 47 -13.13 -16.32 -14.32
N GLU A 48 -13.86 -16.85 -13.35
CA GLU A 48 -15.28 -17.12 -13.50
C GLU A 48 -16.03 -15.86 -13.92
N THR A 49 -16.74 -15.94 -15.05
CA THR A 49 -17.36 -14.79 -15.70
C THR A 49 -18.88 -14.95 -15.70
N ARG A 50 -19.54 -14.33 -14.72
CA ARG A 50 -21.00 -14.25 -14.57
C ARG A 50 -21.41 -12.83 -14.23
N ASN A 51 -22.70 -12.51 -14.31
CA ASN A 51 -23.21 -11.17 -14.03
C ASN A 51 -22.82 -10.66 -12.63
N GLU A 52 -22.70 -11.56 -11.65
CA GLU A 52 -22.31 -11.22 -10.28
C GLU A 52 -20.81 -10.89 -10.12
N CYS A 53 -19.94 -11.33 -11.03
CA CYS A 53 -18.48 -11.31 -10.88
C CYS A 53 -17.72 -10.83 -12.14
N LEU A 54 -18.38 -10.06 -13.01
CA LEU A 54 -17.78 -9.47 -14.20
C LEU A 54 -16.80 -8.35 -13.81
N VAL A 55 -15.51 -8.61 -13.96
CA VAL A 55 -14.43 -7.63 -13.74
C VAL A 55 -14.32 -6.73 -14.97
N GLY A 56 -14.36 -5.41 -14.77
CA GLY A 56 -14.21 -4.44 -15.85
C GLY A 56 -12.75 -4.10 -16.13
N ASP A 57 -12.05 -3.60 -15.10
CA ASP A 57 -10.63 -3.29 -15.14
C ASP A 57 -9.92 -3.91 -13.92
N ILE A 58 -8.59 -3.99 -13.95
CA ILE A 58 -7.76 -4.51 -12.86
C ILE A 58 -6.73 -3.45 -12.45
N ASP A 59 -7.14 -2.59 -11.52
CA ASP A 59 -6.28 -1.54 -10.96
C ASP A 59 -5.28 -2.08 -9.94
N LYS A 60 -5.66 -3.11 -9.18
CA LYS A 60 -4.79 -3.71 -8.15
C LYS A 60 -5.13 -5.17 -7.88
N ILE A 61 -4.11 -6.00 -7.73
CA ILE A 61 -4.23 -7.41 -7.32
C ILE A 61 -3.41 -7.63 -6.05
N ILE A 62 -3.98 -8.30 -5.06
CA ILE A 62 -3.25 -8.88 -3.92
C ILE A 62 -3.54 -10.38 -3.86
N TYR A 63 -2.50 -11.21 -3.80
CA TYR A 63 -2.63 -12.64 -3.51
C TYR A 63 -2.40 -12.91 -2.02
N TYR A 64 -3.34 -13.59 -1.37
CA TYR A 64 -3.19 -13.98 0.03
C TYR A 64 -3.96 -15.27 0.34
N ARG A 65 -3.24 -16.27 0.88
CA ARG A 65 -3.78 -17.57 1.33
C ARG A 65 -4.74 -18.22 0.32
N GLY A 66 -4.27 -18.38 -0.92
CA GLY A 66 -5.03 -19.07 -1.96
C GLY A 66 -6.20 -18.27 -2.53
N ARG A 67 -6.19 -16.95 -2.35
CA ARG A 67 -7.21 -16.05 -2.89
C ARG A 67 -6.55 -14.87 -3.61
N PHE A 68 -7.15 -14.48 -4.72
CA PHE A 68 -6.86 -13.23 -5.42
C PHE A 68 -7.90 -12.19 -5.03
N TYR A 69 -7.44 -11.04 -4.54
CA TYR A 69 -8.24 -9.87 -4.26
C TYR A 69 -7.96 -8.86 -5.38
N ILE A 70 -8.98 -8.59 -6.20
CA ILE A 70 -8.86 -7.81 -7.42
C ILE A 70 -9.72 -6.57 -7.26
N LEU A 71 -9.09 -5.40 -7.29
CA LEU A 71 -9.78 -4.12 -7.27
C LEU A 71 -9.98 -3.64 -8.70
N ASP A 72 -11.24 -3.42 -9.04
CA ASP A 72 -11.67 -2.59 -10.15
C ASP A 72 -12.13 -1.26 -9.57
N ARG A 73 -11.29 -0.23 -9.70
CA ARG A 73 -11.51 1.08 -9.11
C ARG A 73 -12.44 1.93 -9.96
N ASN A 74 -12.34 1.83 -11.28
CA ASN A 74 -12.92 2.83 -12.18
C ASN A 74 -14.21 2.36 -12.84
N ILE A 75 -14.29 1.10 -13.28
CA ILE A 75 -15.42 0.62 -14.08
C ILE A 75 -16.54 0.12 -13.16
N THR A 76 -16.25 -0.87 -12.32
CA THR A 76 -17.26 -1.47 -11.45
C THR A 76 -17.17 -0.97 -10.00
N ARG A 77 -16.11 -0.25 -9.61
CA ARG A 77 -15.89 0.25 -8.23
C ARG A 77 -16.09 -0.86 -7.20
N THR A 78 -15.41 -1.99 -7.41
CA THR A 78 -15.66 -3.24 -6.69
C THR A 78 -14.34 -3.94 -6.40
N LEU A 79 -14.25 -4.53 -5.20
CA LEU A 79 -13.26 -5.57 -4.93
C LEU A 79 -13.89 -6.93 -5.16
N TYR A 80 -13.30 -7.73 -6.04
CA TYR A 80 -13.66 -9.11 -6.27
C TYR A 80 -12.66 -10.04 -5.60
N VAL A 81 -13.15 -11.18 -5.11
CA VAL A 81 -12.31 -12.22 -4.51
C VAL A 81 -12.54 -13.53 -5.22
N PHE A 82 -11.47 -14.11 -5.75
CA PHE A 82 -11.44 -15.39 -6.45
C PHE A 82 -10.48 -16.36 -5.75
N ASP A 83 -10.66 -17.66 -5.93
CA ASP A 83 -9.63 -18.64 -5.54
C ASP A 83 -8.57 -18.85 -6.63
N THR A 84 -7.62 -19.75 -6.34
CA THR A 84 -6.53 -20.14 -7.25
C THR A 84 -6.98 -20.83 -8.53
N LEU A 85 -8.24 -21.28 -8.62
CA LEU A 85 -8.84 -21.87 -9.82
C LEU A 85 -9.69 -20.86 -10.58
N GLY A 86 -9.66 -19.58 -10.18
CA GLY A 86 -10.46 -18.52 -10.78
C GLY A 86 -11.93 -18.55 -10.39
N LYS A 87 -12.34 -19.36 -9.39
CA LYS A 87 -13.75 -19.41 -8.96
C LYS A 87 -14.08 -18.25 -8.05
N PHE A 88 -15.22 -17.62 -8.32
CA PHE A 88 -15.70 -16.48 -7.55
C PHE A 88 -16.02 -16.91 -6.11
N LYS A 89 -15.65 -16.06 -5.14
CA LYS A 89 -15.94 -16.27 -3.71
C LYS A 89 -16.91 -15.24 -3.19
N PHE A 90 -16.56 -13.97 -3.30
CA PHE A 90 -17.42 -12.86 -2.91
C PHE A 90 -16.91 -11.57 -3.56
N LYS A 91 -17.70 -10.51 -3.42
CA LYS A 91 -17.30 -9.16 -3.77
C LYS A 91 -17.68 -8.17 -2.69
N ILE A 92 -16.98 -7.06 -2.62
CA ILE A 92 -17.35 -5.88 -1.84
C ILE A 92 -17.72 -4.80 -2.84
N HIS A 93 -19.03 -4.62 -3.05
CA HIS A 93 -19.63 -3.55 -3.85
C HIS A 93 -20.64 -2.81 -2.96
N LYS A 94 -20.18 -1.73 -2.31
CA LYS A 94 -20.94 -0.99 -1.28
C LYS A 94 -20.93 0.50 -1.60
N ILE A 95 -21.47 0.87 -2.76
CA ILE A 95 -21.46 2.26 -3.20
C ILE A 95 -22.55 3.05 -2.47
N GLY A 96 -22.16 4.14 -1.82
CA GLY A 96 -23.07 5.01 -1.09
C GLY A 96 -22.38 5.84 -0.01
N THR A 97 -23.18 6.46 0.85
CA THR A 97 -22.69 7.37 1.91
C THR A 97 -22.96 6.85 3.32
N GLY A 98 -23.59 5.68 3.45
CA GLY A 98 -23.89 5.05 4.73
C GLY A 98 -22.69 4.38 5.41
N PRO A 99 -22.90 3.82 6.61
CA PRO A 99 -21.90 3.04 7.31
C PRO A 99 -21.46 1.82 6.49
N GLY A 100 -20.15 1.68 6.29
CA GLY A 100 -19.57 0.59 5.48
C GLY A 100 -19.75 0.76 3.97
N GLU A 101 -20.21 1.93 3.52
CA GLU A 101 -20.30 2.29 2.09
C GLU A 101 -19.20 3.29 1.72
N TYR A 102 -18.81 3.30 0.45
CA TYR A 102 -17.82 4.21 -0.13
C TYR A 102 -18.34 4.86 -1.41
N ILE A 103 -17.78 6.01 -1.79
CA ILE A 103 -18.04 6.59 -3.12
C ILE A 103 -17.13 5.96 -4.17
N GLN A 104 -15.86 5.78 -3.81
CA GLN A 104 -14.84 5.15 -4.62
C GLN A 104 -13.88 4.35 -3.73
N PRO A 105 -13.55 3.10 -4.09
CA PRO A 105 -12.53 2.32 -3.40
C PRO A 105 -11.16 2.64 -4.01
N ASP A 106 -10.61 3.82 -3.70
CA ASP A 106 -9.37 4.34 -4.28
C ASP A 106 -8.15 3.48 -4.00
N ASP A 107 -8.10 2.80 -2.87
CA ASP A 107 -7.08 1.81 -2.59
C ASP A 107 -7.61 0.76 -1.60
N PHE A 108 -6.94 -0.39 -1.56
CA PHE A 108 -7.15 -1.36 -0.50
C PHE A 108 -5.85 -2.03 -0.04
N ILE A 109 -5.80 -2.41 1.22
CA ILE A 109 -4.74 -3.24 1.79
C ILE A 109 -5.33 -4.37 2.64
N LEU A 110 -4.54 -5.41 2.86
CA LEU A 110 -4.92 -6.54 3.70
C LEU A 110 -4.19 -6.45 5.04
N ASP A 111 -4.92 -6.17 6.11
CA ASP A 111 -4.43 -6.32 7.48
C ASP A 111 -4.61 -7.77 7.92
N THR A 112 -3.61 -8.57 7.59
CA THR A 112 -3.64 -10.02 7.82
C THR A 112 -3.59 -10.39 9.31
N LEU A 113 -3.08 -9.51 10.17
CA LEU A 113 -3.04 -9.71 11.62
C LEU A 113 -4.43 -9.54 12.23
N ASN A 114 -5.13 -8.46 11.86
CA ASN A 114 -6.48 -8.18 12.35
C ASN A 114 -7.59 -8.86 11.52
N ARG A 115 -7.21 -9.52 10.42
CA ARG A 115 -8.10 -10.15 9.44
C ARG A 115 -9.08 -9.14 8.83
N ASP A 116 -8.54 -7.99 8.41
CA ASP A 116 -9.30 -6.94 7.75
C ASP A 116 -8.88 -6.75 6.29
N ILE A 117 -9.85 -6.46 5.44
CA ILE A 117 -9.67 -5.72 4.19
C ILE A 117 -9.90 -4.26 4.53
N VAL A 118 -8.92 -3.41 4.27
CA VAL A 118 -8.99 -1.98 4.60
C VAL A 118 -9.09 -1.20 3.30
N PHE A 119 -10.20 -0.50 3.11
CA PHE A 119 -10.45 0.39 1.98
C PHE A 119 -10.10 1.83 2.34
N VAL A 120 -9.67 2.54 1.30
CA VAL A 120 -9.41 3.96 1.32
C VAL A 120 -10.43 4.63 0.39
N ASP A 121 -11.30 5.45 0.96
CA ASP A 121 -12.20 6.33 0.22
C ASP A 121 -11.66 7.76 0.32
N VAL A 122 -11.04 8.23 -0.77
CA VAL A 122 -10.38 9.53 -0.84
C VAL A 122 -11.40 10.65 -0.74
N GLU A 123 -12.52 10.52 -1.44
CA GLU A 123 -13.56 11.55 -1.54
C GLU A 123 -14.20 11.82 -0.17
N ARG A 124 -14.49 10.76 0.58
CA ARG A 124 -15.06 10.85 1.93
C ARG A 124 -14.01 11.00 3.02
N ARG A 125 -12.71 10.90 2.68
CA ARG A 125 -11.59 10.83 3.64
C ARG A 125 -11.84 9.79 4.72
N LYS A 126 -12.28 8.61 4.28
CA LYS A 126 -12.79 7.55 5.15
C LYS A 126 -11.97 6.28 4.95
N ILE A 127 -11.60 5.66 6.06
CA ILE A 127 -10.97 4.34 6.09
C ILE A 127 -12.02 3.35 6.56
N ILE A 128 -12.26 2.31 5.76
CA ILE A 128 -13.32 1.33 6.01
C ILE A 128 -12.70 -0.04 6.15
N LYS A 129 -13.12 -0.79 7.18
CA LYS A 129 -12.65 -2.14 7.45
C LYS A 129 -13.77 -3.14 7.19
N TYR A 130 -13.47 -4.13 6.38
CA TYR A 130 -14.30 -5.30 6.14
C TYR A 130 -13.59 -6.56 6.63
N ASP A 131 -14.34 -7.59 6.99
CA ASP A 131 -13.80 -8.90 7.35
C ASP A 131 -13.11 -9.54 6.14
N LEU A 132 -11.89 -10.04 6.35
CA LEU A 132 -11.06 -10.61 5.29
C LEU A 132 -11.64 -11.91 4.69
N HIS A 133 -12.48 -12.64 5.44
CA HIS A 133 -13.04 -13.89 4.97
C HIS A 133 -14.41 -13.72 4.32
N SER A 134 -15.29 -12.93 4.94
CA SER A 134 -16.68 -12.77 4.49
C SER A 134 -16.95 -11.50 3.70
N GLY A 135 -16.07 -10.49 3.76
CA GLY A 135 -16.32 -9.17 3.17
C GLY A 135 -17.38 -8.34 3.92
N ASN A 136 -17.79 -8.77 5.12
CA ASN A 136 -18.77 -8.03 5.92
C ASN A 136 -18.14 -6.77 6.52
N PHE A 137 -18.89 -5.69 6.58
CA PHE A 137 -18.46 -4.46 7.25
C PHE A 137 -18.14 -4.73 8.74
N LYS A 138 -17.03 -4.18 9.23
CA LYS A 138 -16.61 -4.27 10.63
C LYS A 138 -16.62 -2.92 11.31
N SER A 139 -15.92 -1.94 10.75
CA SER A 139 -15.81 -0.59 11.32
C SER A 139 -15.31 0.41 10.28
N GLU A 140 -15.43 1.69 10.60
CA GLU A 140 -14.87 2.77 9.79
C GLU A 140 -14.41 3.92 10.69
N PHE A 141 -13.49 4.74 10.18
CA PHE A 141 -13.08 5.98 10.81
C PHE A 141 -12.69 7.01 9.74
N SER A 142 -12.83 8.30 10.08
CA SER A 142 -12.46 9.39 9.19
C SER A 142 -11.06 9.91 9.49
N VAL A 143 -10.40 10.43 8.47
CA VAL A 143 -9.15 11.17 8.59
C VAL A 143 -9.36 12.62 8.18
N ASN A 144 -8.58 13.53 8.76
CA ASN A 144 -8.67 14.97 8.49
C ASN A 144 -7.71 15.46 7.37
N PHE A 145 -7.18 14.52 6.58
CA PHE A 145 -6.31 14.75 5.41
C PHE A 145 -6.82 13.92 4.21
N ILE A 146 -6.22 14.07 3.04
CA ILE A 146 -6.56 13.29 1.84
C ILE A 146 -5.70 12.01 1.79
N PRO A 147 -6.26 10.81 2.02
CA PRO A 147 -5.49 9.57 2.04
C PRO A 147 -5.47 8.93 0.63
N TYR A 148 -4.50 9.23 -0.23
CA TYR A 148 -4.50 8.66 -1.60
C TYR A 148 -4.20 7.16 -1.64
N CYS A 149 -3.38 6.67 -0.71
CA CYS A 149 -2.98 5.27 -0.61
C CYS A 149 -2.63 4.98 0.84
N ALA A 150 -2.80 3.73 1.27
CA ALA A 150 -2.49 3.29 2.62
C ALA A 150 -1.48 2.14 2.62
N GLY A 151 -0.62 2.11 3.63
CA GLY A 151 0.26 1.00 3.98
C GLY A 151 0.07 0.60 5.44
N LEU A 152 0.47 -0.61 5.78
CA LEU A 152 0.49 -1.08 7.17
C LEU A 152 1.87 -0.88 7.77
N ILE A 153 1.88 -0.43 9.02
CA ILE A 153 3.06 -0.42 9.89
C ILE A 153 2.76 -1.22 11.15
N LYS A 154 3.78 -1.53 11.94
CA LYS A 154 3.68 -2.41 13.13
C LYS A 154 2.48 -2.07 14.04
N ASN A 155 2.19 -0.78 14.23
CA ASN A 155 1.16 -0.29 15.15
C ASN A 155 0.13 0.64 14.49
N GLY A 156 -0.12 0.53 13.19
CA GLY A 156 -1.07 1.43 12.54
C GLY A 156 -0.95 1.46 11.02
N PHE A 157 -1.29 2.61 10.47
CA PHE A 157 -1.28 2.86 9.04
C PHE A 157 -0.22 3.90 8.70
N VAL A 158 0.21 3.90 7.45
CA VAL A 158 0.89 5.05 6.85
C VAL A 158 0.09 5.45 5.61
N PHE A 159 -0.13 6.73 5.41
CA PHE A 159 -0.91 7.24 4.28
C PHE A 159 -0.06 8.12 3.40
N TYR A 160 -0.13 7.90 2.09
CA TYR A 160 0.40 8.82 1.10
C TYR A 160 -0.62 9.92 0.81
N THR A 161 -0.18 11.18 0.88
CA THR A 161 -1.05 12.37 0.83
C THR A 161 -0.74 13.30 -0.35
N ASN A 162 0.22 12.94 -1.21
CA ASN A 162 0.60 13.70 -2.41
C ASN A 162 0.83 15.21 -2.16
N TYR A 163 1.56 15.55 -1.09
CA TYR A 163 1.83 16.93 -0.65
C TYR A 163 0.60 17.81 -0.37
N VAL A 164 -0.62 17.26 -0.33
CA VAL A 164 -1.81 18.06 -0.06
C VAL A 164 -1.72 18.62 1.36
N PRO A 165 -1.84 19.96 1.54
CA PRO A 165 -1.80 20.56 2.85
C PRO A 165 -2.84 19.97 3.80
N SER A 166 -2.42 19.66 5.02
CA SER A 166 -3.27 19.14 6.10
C SER A 166 -3.04 19.90 7.40
N SER A 167 -3.78 19.57 8.45
CA SER A 167 -3.52 20.10 9.81
C SER A 167 -2.14 19.76 10.34
N PHE A 168 -1.46 18.77 9.76
CA PHE A 168 -0.11 18.37 10.12
C PHE A 168 0.95 19.12 9.29
N GLY A 169 0.56 19.85 8.24
CA GLY A 169 1.47 20.45 7.26
C GLY A 169 1.38 19.74 5.90
N SER A 170 2.28 20.11 4.99
CA SER A 170 2.36 19.57 3.62
C SER A 170 3.37 18.43 3.54
N TYR A 171 3.10 17.35 4.27
CA TYR A 171 3.91 16.12 4.20
C TYR A 171 3.39 15.17 3.14
N ASN A 172 4.26 14.26 2.70
CA ASN A 172 3.90 13.17 1.80
C ASN A 172 3.35 11.95 2.50
N LEU A 173 3.78 11.73 3.74
CA LEU A 173 3.47 10.56 4.53
C LEU A 173 2.94 11.01 5.88
N ILE A 174 1.83 10.43 6.27
CA ILE A 174 1.23 10.61 7.60
C ILE A 174 1.09 9.23 8.23
N PHE A 175 1.53 9.09 9.48
CA PHE A 175 1.50 7.85 10.26
C PHE A 175 0.40 7.92 11.33
#